data_AF-A0A497P4F7-F1
#
_entry.id   AF-A0A497P4F7-F1
#
_cell.length_a   1.000
_cell.length_b   1.000
_cell.length_c   1.000
_cell.angle_alpha   90.00
_cell.angle_beta   90.00
_cell.angle_gamma   90.00
#
_symmetry.space_group_name_H-M   'P 1'
#
loop_
_entity.id
_entity.type
_entity.pdbx_description
1 polymer ?
#
loop_
_entity_poly.entity_id
_entity_poly.type
_entity_poly.pdbx_seq_one_letter_code
_entity_poly.pdbx_strand_id
1 'polypeptide(L)'
;MMNLQPIQKNVGRTSRKSPKGRVILPSKWIGRSVVVAPSNEYVVVSKEEYLNLKKMNRNLSFVKTLFERILNASANGRKMFSIVTRTWNPVSGCSHFCSYCWARRLATTKLRNSNRYRNGFKPRINPEEFKVKFREGDFVFVSDMGDLFGDFIPQSWILRVIDHVKHFPETFFLFLTKNPSRYESFLDVMPENAILGATIETNRDSLYVEKGISAAPLPTIRYEAMKNLEWDKKFISIEPILDFDLEVFSEWISEISPFMVYVGYDNYDNRLPEPPLKKTLMLLVDLSKMTFVVRKTIRPAWFESIAHISERP
;
A
#
# COMPACT_ATOMS: atom_id res chain seq x y z
N MET A 1 -4.33 44.00 10.30
CA MET A 1 -2.96 43.54 10.63
C MET A 1 -2.18 43.47 9.33
N MET A 2 -0.96 44.04 9.28
CA MET A 2 -0.07 43.88 8.12
C MET A 2 0.36 42.42 8.06
N ASN A 3 0.02 41.72 6.99
CA ASN A 3 0.36 40.31 6.78
C ASN A 3 1.87 40.23 6.49
N LEU A 4 2.68 39.87 7.51
CA LEU A 4 4.13 39.86 7.40
C LEU A 4 4.59 38.57 6.72
N GLN A 5 4.84 38.64 5.42
CA GLN A 5 5.30 37.50 4.63
C GLN A 5 6.71 37.05 5.03
N PRO A 6 7.02 35.73 4.97
CA PRO A 6 8.35 35.22 5.24
C PRO A 6 9.36 35.81 4.26
N ILE A 7 10.54 36.15 4.77
CA ILE A 7 11.63 36.71 3.97
C ILE A 7 12.83 35.79 4.05
N GLN A 8 13.33 35.38 2.88
CA GLN A 8 14.59 34.66 2.77
C GLN A 8 15.76 35.66 2.75
N LYS A 9 16.77 35.43 3.58
CA LYS A 9 17.98 36.25 3.67
C LYS A 9 19.23 35.41 3.83
N ASN A 10 20.35 35.90 3.31
CA ASN A 10 21.66 35.32 3.58
C ASN A 10 22.28 35.96 4.83
N VAL A 11 22.87 35.13 5.69
CA VAL A 11 23.53 35.58 6.91
C VAL A 11 24.91 36.14 6.56
N GLY A 12 25.07 37.45 6.70
CA GLY A 12 26.34 38.16 6.52
C GLY A 12 26.98 38.56 7.84
N ARG A 13 28.23 39.04 7.77
CA ARG A 13 28.89 39.67 8.93
C ARG A 13 28.22 41.01 9.26
N THR A 14 28.12 41.32 10.55
CA THR A 14 27.46 42.53 11.04
C THR A 14 28.20 43.79 10.57
N SER A 15 27.53 44.68 9.82
CA SER A 15 28.07 45.99 9.43
C SER A 15 27.67 47.09 10.41
N ARG A 16 28.41 48.21 10.44
CA ARG A 16 28.28 49.26 11.48
C ARG A 16 27.07 50.21 11.33
N LYS A 17 26.29 50.21 10.24
CA LYS A 17 25.14 51.12 10.08
C LYS A 17 24.00 50.48 9.29
N SER A 18 22.81 50.36 9.89
CA SER A 18 21.55 50.08 9.18
C SER A 18 20.38 50.63 9.99
N PRO A 19 19.42 51.35 9.37
CA PRO A 19 18.21 51.85 10.02
C PRO A 19 17.13 50.77 10.25
N LYS A 20 17.41 49.50 9.93
CA LYS A 20 16.46 48.38 10.10
C LYS A 20 16.82 47.52 11.32
N GLY A 21 15.80 46.91 11.94
CA GLY A 21 15.98 45.91 12.99
C GLY A 21 16.86 44.74 12.56
N ARG A 22 17.59 44.14 13.51
CA ARG A 22 18.55 43.06 13.26
C ARG A 22 18.16 41.79 14.00
N VAL A 23 18.32 40.65 13.33
CA VAL A 23 18.33 39.32 13.96
C VAL A 23 19.80 38.87 13.98
N ILE A 24 20.35 38.65 15.17
CA ILE A 24 21.75 38.24 15.35
C ILE A 24 21.77 36.71 15.50
N LEU A 25 22.58 36.04 14.66
CA LEU A 25 22.76 34.59 14.68
C LEU A 25 24.23 34.25 15.00
N PRO A 26 24.52 33.05 15.55
CA PRO A 26 25.89 32.59 15.80
C PRO A 26 26.74 32.56 14.52
N SER A 27 28.06 32.77 14.65
CA SER A 27 29.00 32.86 13.52
C SER A 27 28.97 31.67 12.56
N LYS A 28 28.65 30.46 13.05
CA LYS A 28 28.49 29.24 12.22
C LYS A 28 27.40 29.34 11.13
N TRP A 29 26.50 30.31 11.25
CA TRP A 29 25.45 30.56 10.27
C TRP A 29 25.89 31.48 9.13
N ILE A 30 27.06 32.13 9.21
CA ILE A 30 27.56 33.01 8.15
C ILE A 30 27.63 32.23 6.82
N GLY A 31 27.08 32.83 5.76
CA GLY A 31 26.99 32.22 4.43
C GLY A 31 25.79 31.27 4.25
N ARG A 32 24.98 31.02 5.28
CA ARG A 32 23.74 30.24 5.16
C ARG A 32 22.57 31.14 4.75
N SER A 33 21.64 30.57 3.97
CA SER A 33 20.33 31.16 3.73
C SER A 33 19.39 30.81 4.89
N VAL A 34 18.68 31.80 5.42
CA VAL A 34 17.70 31.67 6.50
C VAL A 34 16.37 32.26 6.06
N VAL A 35 15.28 31.78 6.66
CA VAL A 35 13.95 32.38 6.52
C VAL A 35 13.60 33.07 7.83
N VAL A 36 13.13 34.32 7.74
CA VAL A 36 12.64 35.09 8.89
C VAL A 36 11.14 35.25 8.71
N ALA A 37 10.37 34.81 9.71
CA ALA A 37 8.92 34.87 9.71
C ALA A 37 8.41 35.14 11.14
N PRO A 38 7.26 35.82 11.30
CA PRO A 38 6.62 35.98 12.61
C PRO A 38 6.26 34.62 13.21
N SER A 39 6.73 34.33 14.43
CA SER A 39 6.51 33.03 15.09
C SER A 39 5.05 32.79 15.50
N ASN A 40 4.24 33.84 15.55
CA ASN A 40 2.79 33.76 15.82
C ASN A 40 1.97 33.44 14.56
N GLU A 41 2.57 33.51 13.37
CA GLU A 41 1.90 33.28 12.08
C GLU A 41 2.46 32.05 11.33
N TYR A 42 3.73 31.70 11.56
CA TYR A 42 4.43 30.64 10.84
C TYR A 42 5.06 29.63 11.79
N VAL A 43 5.00 28.36 11.40
CA VAL A 43 5.66 27.24 12.09
C VAL A 43 6.88 26.82 11.28
N VAL A 44 8.00 26.56 11.97
CA VAL A 44 9.21 26.03 11.34
C VAL A 44 9.25 24.52 11.58
N VAL A 45 9.29 23.75 10.51
CA VAL A 45 9.46 22.30 10.52
C VAL A 45 10.70 21.93 9.71
N SER A 46 11.29 20.76 9.99
CA SER A 46 12.39 20.26 9.16
C SER A 46 11.91 19.95 7.73
N LYS A 47 12.82 19.90 6.75
CA LYS A 47 12.45 19.54 5.37
C LYS A 47 11.86 18.12 5.30
N GLU A 48 12.39 17.21 6.09
CA GLU A 48 11.91 15.83 6.21
C GLU A 48 10.48 15.79 6.76
N GLU A 49 10.25 16.49 7.89
CA GLU A 49 8.93 16.60 8.51
C GLU A 49 7.90 17.26 7.58
N TYR A 50 8.29 18.31 6.84
CA TYR A 50 7.43 18.92 5.82
C TYR A 50 7.03 17.93 4.72
N LEU A 51 7.97 17.13 4.20
CA LEU A 51 7.69 16.13 3.18
C LEU A 51 6.75 15.05 3.72
N ASN A 52 6.93 14.63 4.97
CA ASN A 52 6.04 13.67 5.63
C ASN A 52 4.62 14.24 5.80
N LEU A 53 4.48 15.47 6.30
CA LEU A 53 3.18 16.15 6.41
C LEU A 53 2.48 16.28 5.05
N LYS A 54 3.25 16.61 4.00
CA LYS A 54 2.73 16.70 2.63
C LYS A 54 2.20 15.36 2.12
N LYS A 55 2.93 14.26 2.35
CA LYS A 55 2.49 12.89 2.02
C LYS A 55 1.22 12.52 2.79
N MET A 56 1.19 12.74 4.10
CA MET A 56 0.01 12.48 4.93
C MET A 56 -1.23 13.25 4.44
N ASN A 57 -1.09 14.53 4.11
CA ASN A 57 -2.20 15.33 3.60
C ASN A 57 -2.75 14.83 2.26
N ARG A 58 -1.87 14.35 1.36
CA ARG A 58 -2.29 13.69 0.11
C ARG A 58 -3.05 12.41 0.39
N ASN A 59 -2.54 11.55 1.28
CA ASN A 59 -3.19 10.31 1.67
C ASN A 59 -4.56 10.56 2.29
N LEU A 60 -4.68 11.54 3.20
CA LEU A 60 -5.96 11.94 3.80
C LEU A 60 -6.94 12.48 2.77
N SER A 61 -6.47 13.31 1.83
CA SER A 61 -7.29 13.81 0.73
C SER A 61 -7.79 12.67 -0.14
N PHE A 62 -6.93 11.71 -0.47
CA PHE A 62 -7.30 10.55 -1.25
C PHE A 62 -8.30 9.65 -0.50
N VAL A 63 -8.06 9.34 0.78
CA VAL A 63 -8.99 8.59 1.63
C VAL A 63 -10.35 9.29 1.67
N LYS A 64 -10.38 10.60 1.92
CA LYS A 64 -11.61 11.41 1.89
C LYS A 64 -12.33 11.26 0.55
N THR A 65 -11.66 11.52 -0.58
CA THR A 65 -12.26 11.41 -1.92
C THR A 65 -12.75 10.00 -2.22
N LEU A 66 -11.98 8.99 -1.83
CA LEU A 66 -12.34 7.58 -1.99
C LEU A 66 -13.63 7.25 -1.22
N PHE A 67 -13.71 7.63 0.06
CA PHE A 67 -14.90 7.39 0.86
C PHE A 67 -16.09 8.23 0.40
N GLU A 68 -15.89 9.49 -0.01
CA GLU A 68 -16.94 10.31 -0.60
C GLU A 68 -17.54 9.64 -1.84
N ARG A 69 -16.69 9.09 -2.73
CA ARG A 69 -17.15 8.37 -3.92
C ARG A 69 -17.86 7.07 -3.57
N ILE A 70 -17.34 6.27 -2.65
CA ILE A 70 -17.98 5.02 -2.21
C ILE A 70 -19.34 5.30 -1.56
N LEU A 71 -19.42 6.30 -0.68
CA LEU A 71 -20.64 6.62 0.07
C LEU A 71 -21.73 7.26 -0.79
N ASN A 72 -21.34 8.04 -1.81
CA ASN A 72 -22.28 8.70 -2.72
C ASN A 72 -22.59 7.89 -3.99
N ALA A 73 -21.90 6.77 -4.24
CA ALA A 73 -22.25 5.87 -5.32
C ALA A 73 -23.65 5.25 -5.09
N SER A 74 -24.55 5.42 -6.07
CA SER A 74 -25.96 5.02 -5.96
C SER A 74 -26.11 3.52 -5.60
N ALA A 75 -26.57 3.24 -4.38
CA ALA A 75 -26.66 1.89 -3.82
C ALA A 75 -27.86 1.11 -4.37
N ASN A 76 -27.61 -0.02 -5.03
CA ASN A 76 -28.54 -1.15 -5.07
C ASN A 76 -27.85 -2.34 -4.42
N GLY A 77 -28.06 -2.52 -3.11
CA GLY A 77 -27.67 -3.72 -2.38
C GLY A 77 -26.61 -3.48 -1.30
N ARG A 78 -26.95 -3.88 -0.06
CA ARG A 78 -26.13 -3.83 1.15
C ARG A 78 -24.72 -4.38 0.94
N LYS A 79 -23.68 -3.56 1.20
CA LYS A 79 -22.44 -3.98 1.90
C LYS A 79 -21.83 -2.77 2.61
N MET A 80 -22.05 -2.66 3.93
CA MET A 80 -21.37 -1.68 4.76
C MET A 80 -19.98 -2.26 5.13
N PHE A 81 -19.05 -2.13 4.17
CA PHE A 81 -17.60 -2.39 4.18
C PHE A 81 -17.05 -3.82 4.00
N SER A 82 -16.68 -4.13 2.74
CA SER A 82 -15.33 -4.55 2.35
C SER A 82 -14.97 -3.72 1.11
N ILE A 83 -13.96 -2.85 1.18
CA ILE A 83 -13.76 -1.72 0.24
C ILE A 83 -13.79 -2.11 -1.24
N VAL A 84 -13.43 -3.34 -1.59
CA VAL A 84 -13.63 -3.89 -2.94
C VAL A 84 -15.12 -4.06 -3.25
N THR A 85 -15.65 -3.26 -4.16
CA THR A 85 -17.03 -3.40 -4.65
C THR A 85 -17.16 -4.58 -5.61
N ARG A 86 -16.09 -4.90 -6.35
CA ARG A 86 -16.03 -6.03 -7.30
C ARG A 86 -14.61 -6.44 -7.67
N THR A 87 -14.47 -7.66 -8.18
CA THR A 87 -13.24 -8.14 -8.79
C THR A 87 -13.37 -8.16 -10.31
N TRP A 88 -12.26 -7.96 -11.02
CA TRP A 88 -12.18 -8.01 -12.48
C TRP A 88 -10.92 -8.76 -12.88
N ASN A 89 -11.04 -9.81 -13.69
CA ASN A 89 -9.94 -10.75 -13.95
C ASN A 89 -9.51 -10.78 -15.42
N PRO A 90 -9.02 -9.66 -15.99
CA PRO A 90 -8.60 -9.62 -17.39
C PRO A 90 -7.37 -10.51 -17.66
N VAL A 91 -6.58 -10.77 -16.61
CA VAL A 91 -5.51 -11.77 -16.60
C VAL A 91 -5.74 -12.66 -15.37
N SER A 92 -5.54 -13.96 -15.54
CA SER A 92 -5.65 -14.95 -14.45
C SER A 92 -4.50 -15.95 -14.53
N GLY A 93 -4.21 -16.63 -13.42
CA GLY A 93 -3.09 -17.56 -13.30
C GLY A 93 -1.82 -16.86 -12.80
N CYS A 94 -0.93 -17.65 -12.21
CA CYS A 94 0.25 -17.13 -11.52
C CYS A 94 1.31 -18.22 -11.39
N SER A 95 2.59 -17.85 -11.49
CA SER A 95 3.75 -18.74 -11.35
C SER A 95 4.59 -18.46 -10.09
N HIS A 96 4.06 -17.75 -9.10
CA HIS A 96 4.74 -17.55 -7.81
C HIS A 96 4.68 -18.77 -6.86
N PHE A 97 3.83 -19.76 -7.16
CA PHE A 97 3.73 -21.01 -6.38
C PHE A 97 3.62 -20.83 -4.84
N CYS A 98 2.89 -19.82 -4.37
CA CYS A 98 2.71 -19.63 -2.92
C CYS A 98 2.09 -20.88 -2.29
N SER A 99 2.66 -21.36 -1.19
CA SER A 99 2.22 -22.57 -0.47
C SER A 99 0.77 -22.47 0.03
N TYR A 100 0.31 -21.25 0.28
CA TYR A 100 -1.04 -20.93 0.79
C TYR A 100 -2.03 -20.44 -0.30
N CYS A 101 -1.70 -20.55 -1.59
CA CYS A 101 -2.44 -19.88 -2.66
C CYS A 101 -3.90 -20.38 -2.81
N TRP A 102 -4.86 -19.63 -2.27
CA TRP A 102 -6.28 -19.96 -2.38
C TRP A 102 -6.77 -19.97 -3.83
N ALA A 103 -6.32 -19.02 -4.66
CA ALA A 103 -6.73 -18.89 -6.06
C ALA A 103 -6.27 -20.11 -6.89
N ARG A 104 -5.03 -20.57 -6.69
CA ARG A 104 -4.52 -21.79 -7.31
C ARG A 104 -5.35 -22.99 -6.88
N ARG A 105 -5.56 -23.16 -5.57
CA ARG A 105 -6.37 -24.27 -5.05
C ARG A 105 -7.78 -24.25 -5.63
N LEU A 106 -8.44 -23.10 -5.68
CA LEU A 106 -9.78 -22.96 -6.27
C LEU A 106 -9.79 -23.33 -7.76
N ALA A 107 -8.81 -22.81 -8.51
CA ALA A 107 -8.66 -23.06 -9.94
C ALA A 107 -8.42 -24.54 -10.26
N THR A 108 -7.56 -25.22 -9.50
CA THR A 108 -7.20 -26.63 -9.74
C THR A 108 -8.16 -27.64 -9.13
N THR A 109 -9.12 -27.19 -8.30
CA THR A 109 -10.13 -28.07 -7.68
C THR A 109 -11.52 -27.79 -8.20
N LYS A 110 -12.23 -26.80 -7.66
CA LYS A 110 -13.65 -26.51 -7.96
C LYS A 110 -13.83 -26.00 -9.39
N LEU A 111 -12.87 -25.23 -9.90
CA LEU A 111 -12.97 -24.63 -11.24
C LEU A 111 -12.18 -25.40 -12.30
N ARG A 112 -11.65 -26.58 -11.98
CA ARG A 112 -10.77 -27.35 -12.87
C ARG A 112 -11.40 -27.73 -14.21
N ASN A 113 -12.74 -27.78 -14.29
CA ASN A 113 -13.45 -28.09 -15.53
C ASN A 113 -13.94 -26.84 -16.28
N SER A 114 -13.74 -25.65 -15.71
CA SER A 114 -14.12 -24.41 -16.37
C SER A 114 -13.19 -24.12 -17.54
N ASN A 115 -13.72 -23.44 -18.58
CA ASN A 115 -12.91 -23.02 -19.72
C ASN A 115 -11.66 -22.21 -19.28
N ARG A 116 -11.78 -21.48 -18.16
CA ARG A 116 -10.68 -20.64 -17.66
C ARG A 116 -9.54 -21.41 -17.04
N TYR A 117 -9.82 -22.52 -16.37
CA TYR A 117 -8.85 -23.22 -15.52
C TYR A 117 -8.67 -24.70 -15.87
N ARG A 118 -9.24 -25.16 -17.00
CA ARG A 118 -9.06 -26.53 -17.53
C ARG A 118 -7.61 -26.96 -17.76
N ASN A 119 -6.73 -25.98 -17.98
CA ASN A 119 -5.29 -26.21 -18.17
C ASN A 119 -4.47 -25.87 -16.91
N GLY A 120 -5.12 -25.90 -15.73
CA GLY A 120 -4.54 -25.50 -14.46
C GLY A 120 -4.49 -23.98 -14.25
N PHE A 121 -3.71 -23.55 -13.26
CA PHE A 121 -3.57 -22.14 -12.88
C PHE A 121 -2.46 -21.42 -13.67
N LYS A 122 -2.39 -21.69 -14.98
CA LYS A 122 -1.40 -21.09 -15.90
C LYS A 122 -1.81 -19.65 -16.27
N PRO A 123 -0.86 -18.71 -16.36
CA PRO A 123 -1.13 -17.36 -16.82
C PRO A 123 -1.86 -17.33 -18.16
N ARG A 124 -2.93 -16.54 -18.23
CA ARG A 124 -3.69 -16.33 -19.46
C ARG A 124 -4.42 -15.00 -19.44
N ILE A 125 -4.62 -14.45 -20.63
CA ILE A 125 -5.51 -13.31 -20.84
C ILE A 125 -6.95 -13.79 -21.06
N ASN A 126 -7.91 -12.98 -20.61
CA ASN A 126 -9.34 -13.24 -20.69
C ASN A 126 -10.00 -12.19 -21.61
N PRO A 127 -10.10 -12.43 -22.94
CA PRO A 127 -10.61 -11.43 -23.88
C PRO A 127 -12.02 -10.91 -23.56
N GLU A 128 -12.89 -11.77 -23.03
CA GLU A 128 -14.27 -11.39 -22.66
C GLU A 128 -14.34 -10.35 -21.53
N GLU A 129 -13.31 -10.28 -20.68
CA GLU A 129 -13.26 -9.33 -19.57
C GLU A 129 -13.07 -7.88 -20.04
N PHE A 130 -12.63 -7.67 -21.28
CA PHE A 130 -12.52 -6.33 -21.89
C PHE A 130 -13.86 -5.79 -22.42
N LYS A 131 -14.95 -6.55 -22.29
CA LYS A 131 -16.32 -6.07 -22.53
C LYS A 131 -16.96 -5.48 -21.26
N VAL A 132 -16.33 -5.70 -20.09
CA VAL A 132 -16.85 -5.26 -18.80
C VAL A 132 -16.78 -3.74 -18.69
N LYS A 133 -17.88 -3.13 -18.23
CA LYS A 133 -17.97 -1.72 -17.87
C LYS A 133 -18.03 -1.54 -16.36
N PHE A 134 -17.38 -0.50 -15.88
CA PHE A 134 -17.36 -0.11 -14.47
C PHE A 134 -18.21 1.13 -14.22
N ARG A 135 -18.72 1.26 -13.01
CA ARG A 135 -19.52 2.42 -12.59
C ARG A 135 -18.64 3.43 -11.88
N GLU A 136 -19.06 4.68 -11.92
CA GLU A 136 -18.48 5.72 -11.07
C GLU A 136 -18.52 5.29 -9.59
N GLY A 137 -17.40 5.50 -8.90
CA GLY A 137 -17.22 5.12 -7.50
C GLY A 137 -16.94 3.65 -7.25
N ASP A 138 -16.91 2.78 -8.28
CA ASP A 138 -16.49 1.39 -8.10
C ASP A 138 -15.04 1.33 -7.56
N PHE A 139 -14.78 0.34 -6.70
CA PHE A 139 -13.44 -0.06 -6.29
C PHE A 139 -13.20 -1.49 -6.78
N VAL A 140 -12.37 -1.61 -7.80
CA VAL A 140 -12.17 -2.85 -8.55
C VAL A 140 -10.84 -3.47 -8.16
N PHE A 141 -10.85 -4.70 -7.64
CA PHE A 141 -9.62 -5.47 -7.49
C PHE A 141 -9.31 -6.19 -8.81
N VAL A 142 -8.22 -5.78 -9.44
CA VAL A 142 -7.75 -6.29 -10.73
C VAL A 142 -6.93 -7.57 -10.54
N SER A 143 -7.36 -8.64 -11.22
CA SER A 143 -6.71 -9.95 -11.28
C SER A 143 -6.55 -10.64 -9.92
N ASP A 144 -7.62 -10.72 -9.11
CA ASP A 144 -7.62 -11.45 -7.82
C ASP A 144 -7.38 -12.97 -7.97
N MET A 145 -7.62 -13.52 -9.17
CA MET A 145 -7.29 -14.88 -9.57
C MET A 145 -5.96 -14.97 -10.33
N GLY A 146 -5.01 -14.05 -10.10
CA GLY A 146 -3.71 -14.04 -10.77
C GLY A 146 -2.72 -13.07 -10.12
N ASP A 147 -1.63 -12.80 -10.85
CA ASP A 147 -0.73 -11.67 -10.55
C ASP A 147 -0.38 -11.00 -11.88
N LEU A 148 -0.92 -9.80 -12.11
CA LEU A 148 -0.77 -9.08 -13.38
C LEU A 148 0.68 -8.64 -13.64
N PHE A 149 1.45 -8.41 -12.58
CA PHE A 149 2.80 -7.85 -12.66
C PHE A 149 3.90 -8.90 -12.41
N GLY A 150 3.58 -10.18 -12.29
CA GLY A 150 4.60 -11.24 -12.26
C GLY A 150 5.36 -11.35 -13.58
N ASP A 151 6.67 -11.59 -13.57
CA ASP A 151 7.54 -11.55 -14.77
C ASP A 151 7.10 -12.47 -15.92
N PHE A 152 6.34 -13.52 -15.59
CA PHE A 152 5.73 -14.46 -16.52
C PHE A 152 4.55 -13.89 -17.33
N ILE A 153 4.11 -12.65 -17.05
CA ILE A 153 3.07 -11.95 -17.80
C ILE A 153 3.71 -11.10 -18.92
N PRO A 154 3.29 -11.22 -20.19
CA PRO A 154 3.76 -10.36 -21.26
C PRO A 154 3.42 -8.88 -21.02
N GLN A 155 4.36 -7.98 -21.33
CA GLN A 155 4.14 -6.52 -21.21
C GLN A 155 2.90 -6.04 -21.98
N SER A 156 2.63 -6.62 -23.16
CA SER A 156 1.46 -6.29 -23.97
C SER A 156 0.13 -6.57 -23.27
N TRP A 157 0.07 -7.55 -22.36
CA TRP A 157 -1.14 -7.84 -21.58
C TRP A 157 -1.38 -6.76 -20.53
N ILE A 158 -0.32 -6.33 -19.84
CA ILE A 158 -0.37 -5.27 -18.83
C ILE A 158 -0.82 -3.96 -19.49
N LEU A 159 -0.22 -3.59 -20.62
CA LEU A 159 -0.60 -2.39 -21.38
C LEU A 159 -2.06 -2.42 -21.81
N ARG A 160 -2.57 -3.58 -22.27
CA ARG A 160 -3.98 -3.72 -22.65
C ARG A 160 -4.92 -3.55 -21.44
N VAL A 161 -4.54 -4.04 -20.26
CA VAL A 161 -5.32 -3.84 -19.04
C VAL A 161 -5.32 -2.38 -18.62
N ILE A 162 -4.15 -1.73 -18.62
CA ILE A 162 -4.00 -0.30 -18.31
C ILE A 162 -4.84 0.55 -19.28
N ASP A 163 -4.79 0.25 -20.57
CA ASP A 163 -5.58 0.94 -21.60
C ASP A 163 -7.09 0.81 -21.34
N HIS A 164 -7.58 -0.38 -20.99
CA HIS A 164 -8.98 -0.58 -20.62
C HIS A 164 -9.37 0.27 -19.40
N VAL A 165 -8.52 0.33 -18.38
CA VAL A 165 -8.75 1.11 -17.15
C VAL A 165 -8.85 2.62 -17.41
N LYS A 166 -8.10 3.16 -18.37
CA LYS A 166 -8.16 4.59 -18.75
C LYS A 166 -9.54 5.06 -19.19
N HIS A 167 -10.39 4.16 -19.66
CA HIS A 167 -11.75 4.47 -20.09
C HIS A 167 -12.72 4.72 -18.91
N PHE A 168 -12.28 4.51 -17.66
CA PHE A 168 -13.11 4.60 -16.46
C PHE A 168 -12.46 5.47 -15.36
N PRO A 169 -12.22 6.78 -15.61
CA PRO A 169 -11.48 7.65 -14.69
C PRO A 169 -12.14 7.82 -13.32
N GLU A 170 -13.46 7.62 -13.23
CA GLU A 170 -14.23 7.73 -11.99
C GLU A 170 -14.31 6.43 -11.16
N THR A 171 -13.67 5.36 -11.62
CA THR A 171 -13.54 4.08 -10.93
C THR A 171 -12.13 3.94 -10.37
N PHE A 172 -11.96 3.40 -9.16
CA PHE A 172 -10.64 3.06 -8.62
C PHE A 172 -10.26 1.62 -8.90
N PHE A 173 -9.00 1.38 -9.27
CA PHE A 173 -8.49 0.06 -9.60
C PHE A 173 -7.32 -0.31 -8.71
N LEU A 174 -7.51 -1.30 -7.85
CA LEU A 174 -6.45 -1.90 -7.06
C LEU A 174 -5.70 -2.93 -7.90
N PHE A 175 -4.44 -2.62 -8.18
CA PHE A 175 -3.46 -3.56 -8.70
C PHE A 175 -2.64 -4.08 -7.51
N LEU A 176 -2.79 -5.35 -7.16
CA LEU A 176 -2.03 -5.98 -6.08
C LEU A 176 -1.09 -7.04 -6.67
N THR A 177 0.18 -7.02 -6.29
CA THR A 177 1.20 -7.95 -6.82
C THR A 177 2.19 -8.37 -5.73
N LYS A 178 2.90 -9.48 -5.96
CA LYS A 178 4.14 -9.80 -5.25
C LYS A 178 5.41 -9.37 -6.00
N ASN A 179 5.28 -8.70 -7.14
CA ASN A 179 6.39 -8.16 -7.93
C ASN A 179 6.27 -6.65 -8.19
N PRO A 180 6.26 -5.82 -7.14
CA PRO A 180 6.03 -4.38 -7.28
C PRO A 180 7.12 -3.62 -8.04
N SER A 181 8.35 -4.14 -8.14
CA SER A 181 9.41 -3.54 -8.97
C SER A 181 8.97 -3.36 -10.42
N ARG A 182 8.06 -4.21 -10.90
CA ARG A 182 7.57 -4.14 -12.26
C ARG A 182 6.67 -2.93 -12.53
N TYR A 183 6.17 -2.24 -11.51
CA TYR A 183 5.39 -1.02 -11.69
C TYR A 183 6.19 0.08 -12.39
N GLU A 184 7.51 0.17 -12.15
CA GLU A 184 8.38 1.21 -12.70
C GLU A 184 8.30 1.31 -14.23
N SER A 185 8.18 0.17 -14.93
CA SER A 185 8.07 0.12 -16.39
C SER A 185 6.75 0.67 -16.96
N PHE A 186 5.79 1.02 -16.09
CA PHE A 186 4.45 1.44 -16.50
C PHE A 186 3.98 2.74 -15.85
N LEU A 187 4.79 3.40 -15.01
CA LEU A 187 4.38 4.60 -14.29
C LEU A 187 3.90 5.71 -15.24
N ASP A 188 4.60 5.94 -16.35
CA ASP A 188 4.27 6.97 -17.34
C ASP A 188 2.92 6.75 -18.03
N VAL A 189 2.44 5.51 -18.05
CA VAL A 189 1.16 5.15 -18.68
C VAL A 189 0.08 4.80 -17.67
N MET A 190 0.40 4.76 -16.37
CA MET A 190 -0.53 4.40 -15.31
C MET A 190 -1.53 5.54 -15.07
N PRO A 191 -2.84 5.27 -15.07
CA PRO A 191 -3.83 6.32 -14.87
C PRO A 191 -3.91 6.73 -13.39
N GLU A 192 -4.33 7.97 -13.14
CA GLU A 192 -4.36 8.53 -11.78
C GLU A 192 -5.27 7.78 -10.80
N ASN A 193 -6.29 7.08 -11.31
CA ASN A 193 -7.21 6.27 -10.53
C ASN A 193 -6.67 4.87 -10.16
N ALA A 194 -5.44 4.54 -10.56
CA ALA A 194 -4.76 3.31 -10.18
C ALA A 194 -4.23 3.38 -8.75
N ILE A 195 -4.55 2.35 -7.98
CA ILE A 195 -3.99 2.07 -6.68
C ILE A 195 -2.96 0.96 -6.86
N LEU A 196 -1.70 1.26 -6.54
CA LEU A 196 -0.60 0.32 -6.68
C LEU A 196 -0.30 -0.32 -5.33
N GLY A 197 -0.50 -1.63 -5.26
CA GLY A 197 -0.37 -2.38 -4.03
C GLY A 197 0.66 -3.49 -4.11
N ALA A 198 1.21 -3.85 -2.96
CA ALA A 198 2.04 -5.03 -2.81
C ALA A 198 1.58 -5.91 -1.64
N THR A 199 1.76 -7.22 -1.78
CA THR A 199 1.70 -8.14 -0.63
C THR A 199 3.08 -8.25 0.02
N ILE A 200 3.18 -7.88 1.29
CA ILE A 200 4.40 -8.01 2.11
C ILE A 200 3.98 -8.68 3.42
N GLU A 201 4.31 -9.95 3.56
CA GLU A 201 3.81 -10.79 4.67
C GLU A 201 4.64 -10.68 5.95
N THR A 202 5.92 -10.31 5.84
CA THR A 202 6.92 -10.22 6.92
C THR A 202 8.11 -9.36 6.48
N ASN A 203 8.96 -8.93 7.41
CA ASN A 203 10.30 -8.39 7.15
C ASN A 203 11.43 -9.46 7.18
N ARG A 204 11.09 -10.74 7.38
CA ARG A 204 12.06 -11.83 7.57
C ARG A 204 12.19 -12.72 6.33
N ASP A 205 13.16 -12.41 5.47
CA ASP A 205 13.44 -13.22 4.29
C ASP A 205 13.93 -14.64 4.62
N SER A 206 14.71 -14.81 5.70
CA SER A 206 15.18 -16.13 6.15
C SER A 206 14.01 -17.07 6.47
N LEU A 207 13.02 -16.58 7.22
CA LEU A 207 11.77 -17.30 7.49
C LEU A 207 11.03 -17.63 6.18
N TYR A 208 10.96 -16.66 5.27
CA TYR A 208 10.27 -16.80 3.99
C TYR A 208 10.84 -17.94 3.13
N VAL A 209 12.17 -18.02 3.07
CA VAL A 209 12.91 -19.03 2.31
C VAL A 209 12.86 -20.37 3.01
N GLU A 210 13.17 -20.44 4.31
CA GLU A 210 13.21 -21.68 5.09
C GLU A 210 11.86 -22.42 5.06
N LYS A 211 10.75 -21.67 5.15
CA LYS A 211 9.40 -22.24 5.12
C LYS A 211 8.84 -22.42 3.72
N GLY A 212 9.61 -22.13 2.67
CA GLY A 212 9.18 -22.30 1.27
C GLY A 212 7.88 -21.57 0.95
N ILE A 213 7.75 -20.31 1.42
CA ILE A 213 6.47 -19.60 1.37
C ILE A 213 6.00 -19.35 -0.06
N SER A 214 6.86 -18.83 -0.94
CA SER A 214 6.61 -18.70 -2.37
C SER A 214 7.89 -18.50 -3.17
N ALA A 215 7.79 -18.64 -4.50
CA ALA A 215 8.83 -18.29 -5.47
C ALA A 215 8.70 -16.84 -5.99
N ALA A 216 7.92 -15.98 -5.32
CA ALA A 216 7.89 -14.56 -5.63
C ALA A 216 9.18 -13.85 -5.17
N PRO A 217 9.47 -12.64 -5.67
CA PRO A 217 10.52 -11.80 -5.09
C PRO A 217 10.44 -11.74 -3.57
N LEU A 218 11.57 -11.69 -2.87
CA LEU A 218 11.58 -11.72 -1.41
C LEU A 218 10.88 -10.48 -0.81
N PRO A 219 10.27 -10.58 0.38
CA PRO A 219 9.63 -9.44 1.05
C PRO A 219 10.49 -8.18 1.10
N THR A 220 11.79 -8.27 1.40
CA THR A 220 12.70 -7.10 1.38
C THR A 220 12.73 -6.40 0.02
N ILE A 221 12.80 -7.17 -1.07
CA ILE A 221 12.81 -6.62 -2.44
C ILE A 221 11.48 -5.89 -2.74
N ARG A 222 10.36 -6.45 -2.26
CA ARG A 222 9.05 -5.82 -2.44
C ARG A 222 8.92 -4.53 -1.63
N TYR A 223 9.44 -4.53 -0.40
CA TYR A 223 9.48 -3.34 0.44
C TYR A 223 10.31 -2.23 -0.22
N GLU A 224 11.54 -2.53 -0.68
CA GLU A 224 12.40 -1.54 -1.35
C GLU A 224 11.74 -0.96 -2.60
N ALA A 225 11.13 -1.81 -3.43
CA ALA A 225 10.39 -1.35 -4.59
C ALA A 225 9.23 -0.42 -4.21
N MET A 226 8.44 -0.77 -3.19
CA MET A 226 7.33 0.07 -2.75
C MET A 226 7.77 1.36 -2.05
N LYS A 227 8.89 1.33 -1.31
CA LYS A 227 9.50 2.50 -0.67
C LYS A 227 9.92 3.53 -1.72
N ASN A 228 10.64 3.08 -2.75
CA ASN A 228 11.20 3.93 -3.81
C ASN A 228 10.19 4.27 -4.92
N LEU A 229 9.01 3.65 -4.92
CA LEU A 229 7.95 3.93 -5.90
C LEU A 229 7.44 5.37 -5.77
N GLU A 230 7.61 6.18 -6.81
CA GLU A 230 7.04 7.53 -6.89
C GLU A 230 5.56 7.47 -7.31
N TRP A 231 4.71 7.04 -6.37
CA TRP A 231 3.26 6.96 -6.56
C TRP A 231 2.53 7.35 -5.27
N ASP A 232 1.50 8.20 -5.37
CA ASP A 232 0.79 8.66 -4.16
C ASP A 232 -0.19 7.61 -3.61
N LYS A 233 -0.78 6.75 -4.46
CA LYS A 233 -1.86 5.82 -4.08
C LYS A 233 -1.33 4.42 -3.80
N LYS A 234 -0.51 4.27 -2.76
CA LYS A 234 0.11 2.99 -2.36
C LYS A 234 -0.75 2.19 -1.39
N PHE A 235 -0.83 0.89 -1.59
CA PHE A 235 -1.57 -0.04 -0.73
C PHE A 235 -0.67 -1.20 -0.27
N ILE A 236 -0.78 -1.65 0.98
CA ILE A 236 -0.06 -2.86 1.44
C ILE A 236 -1.03 -3.91 1.97
N SER A 237 -0.86 -5.14 1.52
CA SER A 237 -1.53 -6.32 2.07
C SER A 237 -0.52 -7.15 2.87
N ILE A 238 -0.74 -7.25 4.17
CA ILE A 238 -0.05 -8.14 5.10
C ILE A 238 -0.95 -9.37 5.32
N GLU A 239 -1.15 -10.13 4.24
CA GLU A 239 -2.04 -11.28 4.21
C GLU A 239 -1.45 -12.46 3.40
N PRO A 240 -1.33 -13.65 4.00
CA PRO A 240 -1.40 -13.90 5.45
C PRO A 240 -0.18 -13.28 6.16
N ILE A 241 -0.38 -12.70 7.34
CA ILE A 241 0.72 -12.20 8.17
C ILE A 241 1.60 -13.36 8.64
N LEU A 242 2.91 -13.23 8.46
CA LEU A 242 3.93 -14.17 8.94
C LEU A 242 4.77 -13.51 10.04
N ASP A 243 5.44 -14.30 10.86
CA ASP A 243 6.21 -13.78 11.99
C ASP A 243 7.28 -12.77 11.54
N PHE A 244 7.40 -11.68 12.28
CA PHE A 244 8.09 -10.45 11.87
C PHE A 244 8.82 -9.80 13.04
N ASP A 245 9.67 -8.81 12.82
CA ASP A 245 10.25 -7.97 13.88
C ASP A 245 9.43 -6.71 14.00
N LEU A 246 8.81 -6.47 15.17
CA LEU A 246 7.76 -5.45 15.31
C LEU A 246 8.23 -4.05 14.91
N GLU A 247 9.35 -3.60 15.47
CA GLU A 247 9.88 -2.26 15.24
C GLU A 247 10.26 -2.06 13.76
N VAL A 248 11.05 -3.00 13.21
CA VAL A 248 11.51 -2.96 11.81
C VAL A 248 10.34 -3.02 10.84
N PHE A 249 9.37 -3.91 11.08
CA PHE A 249 8.26 -4.07 10.16
C PHE A 249 7.29 -2.89 10.22
N SER A 250 7.04 -2.33 11.40
CA SER A 250 6.31 -1.06 11.53
C SER A 250 7.01 0.08 10.79
N GLU A 251 8.33 0.18 10.89
CA GLU A 251 9.13 1.17 10.16
C GLU A 251 9.05 0.99 8.65
N TRP A 252 9.14 -0.25 8.14
CA TRP A 252 8.98 -0.53 6.71
C TRP A 252 7.66 0.01 6.16
N ILE A 253 6.56 -0.23 6.87
CA ILE A 253 5.25 0.26 6.44
C ILE A 253 5.17 1.78 6.52
N SER A 254 5.79 2.41 7.52
CA SER A 254 5.87 3.87 7.65
C SER A 254 6.59 4.50 6.46
N GLU A 255 7.74 3.97 6.08
CA GLU A 255 8.55 4.50 4.97
C GLU A 255 7.87 4.32 3.60
N ILE A 256 7.16 3.21 3.39
CA ILE A 256 6.33 3.04 2.19
C ILE A 256 5.25 4.12 2.13
N SER A 257 4.71 4.54 3.29
CA SER A 257 3.65 5.53 3.44
C SER A 257 2.36 5.18 2.65
N PRO A 258 1.81 3.95 2.79
CA PRO A 258 0.58 3.58 2.10
C PRO A 258 -0.60 4.37 2.65
N PHE A 259 -1.61 4.64 1.82
CA PHE A 259 -2.85 5.24 2.30
C PHE A 259 -3.71 4.23 3.09
N MET A 260 -3.46 2.92 2.87
CA MET A 260 -4.22 1.84 3.49
C MET A 260 -3.41 0.54 3.58
N VAL A 261 -3.62 -0.18 4.69
CA VAL A 261 -2.98 -1.47 4.97
C VAL A 261 -4.02 -2.51 5.38
N TYR A 262 -3.96 -3.68 4.77
CA TYR A 262 -4.74 -4.85 5.18
C TYR A 262 -3.87 -5.77 6.02
N VAL A 263 -4.40 -6.27 7.13
CA VAL A 263 -3.69 -7.21 8.00
C VAL A 263 -4.61 -8.36 8.37
N GLY A 264 -4.15 -9.59 8.13
CA GLY A 264 -4.96 -10.77 8.36
C GLY A 264 -4.13 -12.05 8.47
N TYR A 265 -4.57 -12.95 9.35
CA TYR A 265 -4.06 -14.32 9.46
C TYR A 265 -4.55 -15.20 8.31
N ASP A 266 -3.95 -16.36 8.17
CA ASP A 266 -4.42 -17.36 7.22
C ASP A 266 -5.84 -17.85 7.58
N ASN A 267 -6.66 -18.02 6.54
CA ASN A 267 -8.06 -18.44 6.64
C ASN A 267 -8.29 -19.89 6.21
N TYR A 268 -7.23 -20.61 5.86
CA TYR A 268 -7.33 -21.86 5.13
C TYR A 268 -6.55 -23.00 5.76
N ASP A 269 -6.17 -22.85 7.03
CA ASP A 269 -5.42 -23.82 7.85
C ASP A 269 -4.14 -24.33 7.18
N ASN A 270 -3.43 -23.42 6.50
CA ASN A 270 -2.13 -23.70 5.89
C ASN A 270 -1.00 -23.82 6.93
N ARG A 271 -1.30 -23.55 8.22
CA ARG A 271 -0.35 -23.60 9.36
C ARG A 271 0.97 -22.88 9.09
N LEU A 272 0.85 -21.69 8.51
CA LEU A 272 1.98 -20.82 8.20
C LEU A 272 2.69 -20.36 9.47
N PRO A 273 3.95 -19.89 9.40
CA PRO A 273 4.65 -19.33 10.56
C PRO A 273 4.03 -17.98 10.97
N GLU A 274 2.84 -18.02 11.56
CA GLU A 274 2.08 -16.86 12.01
C GLU A 274 2.72 -16.26 13.30
N PRO A 275 2.69 -14.94 13.49
CA PRO A 275 3.06 -14.32 14.76
C PRO A 275 1.98 -14.59 15.84
N PRO A 276 2.33 -14.59 17.14
CA PRO A 276 1.34 -14.60 18.21
C PRO A 276 0.34 -13.43 18.14
N LEU A 277 -0.89 -13.62 18.61
CA LEU A 277 -1.95 -12.60 18.58
C LEU A 277 -1.52 -11.30 19.23
N LYS A 278 -0.87 -11.38 20.40
CA LYS A 278 -0.37 -10.19 21.10
C LYS A 278 0.53 -9.34 20.21
N LYS A 279 1.44 -9.97 19.47
CA LYS A 279 2.41 -9.30 18.58
C LYS A 279 1.70 -8.64 17.39
N THR A 280 0.72 -9.32 16.79
CA THR A 280 -0.10 -8.73 15.72
C THR A 280 -0.95 -7.56 16.21
N LEU A 281 -1.52 -7.63 17.41
CA LEU A 281 -2.26 -6.50 17.99
C LEU A 281 -1.36 -5.28 18.21
N MET A 282 -0.11 -5.48 18.63
CA MET A 282 0.86 -4.38 18.75
C MET A 282 1.17 -3.75 17.38
N LEU A 283 1.40 -4.56 16.35
CA LEU A 283 1.58 -4.05 14.97
C LEU A 283 0.36 -3.22 14.55
N LEU A 284 -0.85 -3.74 14.72
CA LEU A 284 -2.08 -3.00 14.37
C LEU A 284 -2.18 -1.65 15.08
N VAL A 285 -1.76 -1.55 16.35
CA VAL A 285 -1.72 -0.29 17.08
C VAL A 285 -0.71 0.68 16.47
N ASP A 286 0.48 0.21 16.10
CA ASP A 286 1.50 1.07 15.49
C ASP A 286 1.08 1.53 14.08
N LEU A 287 0.55 0.62 13.25
CA LEU A 287 0.07 0.95 11.92
C LEU A 287 -1.10 1.95 11.96
N SER A 288 -2.01 1.82 12.93
CA SER A 288 -3.16 2.73 13.09
C SER A 288 -2.78 4.18 13.42
N LYS A 289 -1.54 4.43 13.88
CA LYS A 289 -1.06 5.80 14.13
C LYS A 289 -0.70 6.54 12.84
N MET A 290 -0.44 5.82 11.74
CA MET A 290 0.12 6.40 10.51
C MET A 290 -0.73 6.20 9.25
N THR A 291 -1.56 5.16 9.19
CA THR A 291 -2.34 4.83 7.99
C THR A 291 -3.68 4.18 8.32
N PHE A 292 -4.55 4.07 7.33
CA PHE A 292 -5.84 3.41 7.49
C PHE A 292 -5.68 1.89 7.49
N VAL A 293 -5.89 1.28 8.67
CA VAL A 293 -5.72 -0.17 8.86
C VAL A 293 -7.06 -0.88 8.78
N VAL A 294 -7.16 -1.84 7.86
CA VAL A 294 -8.30 -2.76 7.78
C VAL A 294 -7.91 -4.09 8.40
N ARG A 295 -8.56 -4.41 9.51
CA ARG A 295 -8.44 -5.71 10.17
C ARG A 295 -9.26 -6.74 9.41
N LYS A 296 -8.60 -7.82 9.01
CA LYS A 296 -9.23 -8.95 8.33
C LYS A 296 -9.42 -10.04 9.38
N THR A 297 -9.04 -11.28 9.10
CA THR A 297 -9.11 -12.33 10.14
C THR A 297 -8.02 -12.08 11.16
N ILE A 298 -8.40 -11.75 12.39
CA ILE A 298 -7.49 -11.60 13.54
C ILE A 298 -7.94 -12.57 14.63
N ARG A 299 -7.09 -13.55 14.93
CA ARG A 299 -7.33 -14.63 15.90
C ARG A 299 -6.01 -15.03 16.57
N PRO A 300 -6.04 -15.81 17.66
CA PRO A 300 -4.86 -16.56 18.10
C PRO A 300 -4.24 -17.33 16.93
N ALA A 301 -2.91 -17.34 16.86
CA ALA A 301 -2.17 -18.16 15.92
C ALA A 301 -2.52 -19.65 16.14
N TRP A 302 -2.41 -20.47 15.09
CA TRP A 302 -2.87 -21.86 15.16
C TRP A 302 -2.14 -22.72 16.23
N PHE A 303 -0.96 -22.27 16.69
CA PHE A 303 -0.20 -22.92 17.76
C PHE A 303 -0.45 -22.29 19.15
N GLU A 304 -1.13 -21.14 19.24
CA GLU A 304 -1.49 -20.54 20.52
C GLU A 304 -2.65 -21.35 21.13
N SER A 305 -2.33 -22.19 22.10
CA SER A 305 -3.33 -22.98 22.83
C SER A 305 -4.34 -22.10 23.57
N ILE A 306 -5.56 -22.61 23.77
CA ILE A 306 -6.67 -21.94 24.49
C ILE A 306 -6.35 -21.71 26.00
N ALA A 307 -5.22 -22.20 26.51
CA ALA A 307 -4.87 -22.18 27.93
C ALA A 307 -4.58 -20.80 28.55
N HIS A 308 -4.54 -19.71 27.76
CA HIS A 308 -4.24 -18.36 28.26
C HIS A 308 -5.46 -17.42 28.39
N ILE A 309 -6.69 -17.93 28.27
CA ILE A 309 -7.91 -17.11 28.43
C ILE A 309 -8.40 -17.09 29.89
N SER A 310 -7.81 -17.88 30.80
CA SER A 310 -8.25 -17.98 32.21
C SER A 310 -7.63 -16.96 33.18
N GLU A 311 -6.87 -15.96 32.70
CA GLU A 311 -6.39 -14.87 33.56
C GLU A 311 -6.88 -13.53 33.00
N ARG A 312 -8.12 -13.19 33.35
CA ARG A 312 -8.53 -11.80 33.50
C ARG A 312 -8.84 -11.57 34.99
N PRO A 313 -8.33 -10.48 35.60
CA PRO A 313 -8.72 -10.08 36.95
C PRO A 313 -10.19 -9.68 37.02
#